data_AF-A0A933YY68-F1
#
_entry.id   AF-A0A933YY68-F1
#
_cell.length_a   1.000
_cell.length_b   1.000
_cell.length_c   1.000
_cell.angle_alpha   90.00
_cell.angle_beta   90.00
_cell.angle_gamma   90.00
#
_symmetry.space_group_name_H-M   'P 1'
#
loop_
_entity.id
_entity.type
_entity.pdbx_description
1 polymer ?
#
loop_
_entity_poly.entity_id
_entity_poly.type
_entity_poly.pdbx_seq_one_letter_code
_entity_poly.pdbx_strand_id
1 'polypeptide(L)'
;MTEFIRREFHVEEADKSTTHGTAAPRPAMPGGGVLYIVGLEGSGKSAVAAHLAANLGATAHALPLDGADAALDAVLAAAAGCSQAVVEVPHKLLASEAFRSRMAASGRVLYLMAGVEAIAARKTGTPEEEARLRERLGRQRTAFEPLFMQCLHLLVMADGPLAQVQAEALERARM
;
A
#
# COMPACT_ATOMS: atom_id res chain seq x y z
N MET A 1 15.64 -57.18 15.89
CA MET A 1 14.34 -57.19 15.20
C MET A 1 13.55 -56.03 15.76
N THR A 2 13.41 -54.95 15.00
CA THR A 2 12.73 -53.73 15.43
C THR A 2 11.85 -53.31 14.26
N GLU A 3 10.56 -53.64 14.34
CA GLU A 3 9.59 -53.36 13.29
C GLU A 3 9.15 -51.89 13.34
N PHE A 4 9.31 -51.23 12.20
CA PHE A 4 8.78 -49.90 11.91
C PHE A 4 7.26 -50.01 11.68
N ILE A 5 6.45 -49.36 12.51
CA ILE A 5 5.02 -49.21 12.24
C ILE A 5 4.82 -48.00 11.32
N ARG A 6 4.70 -48.24 10.01
CA ARG A 6 4.11 -47.28 9.07
C ARG A 6 2.59 -47.30 9.26
N ARG A 7 2.02 -46.22 9.79
CA ARG A 7 0.59 -45.95 9.74
C ARG A 7 0.26 -45.33 8.38
N GLU A 8 -0.37 -46.11 7.51
CA GLU A 8 -1.02 -45.59 6.30
C GLU A 8 -2.42 -45.07 6.68
N PHE A 9 -2.66 -43.79 6.45
CA PHE A 9 -4.00 -43.20 6.50
C PHE A 9 -4.59 -43.23 5.09
N HIS A 10 -5.60 -44.08 4.87
CA HIS A 10 -6.47 -43.98 3.72
C HIS A 10 -7.44 -42.82 3.95
N VAL A 11 -7.32 -41.77 3.13
CA VAL A 11 -8.28 -40.67 3.06
C VAL A 11 -9.28 -41.01 1.96
N GLU A 12 -10.42 -41.57 2.34
CA GLU A 12 -11.62 -41.60 1.49
C GLU A 12 -12.28 -40.21 1.52
N GLU A 13 -11.87 -39.33 0.62
CA GLU A 13 -12.65 -38.20 0.06
C GLU A 13 -11.73 -37.42 -0.91
N ALA A 14 -11.60 -37.92 -2.14
CA ALA A 14 -10.66 -37.42 -3.16
C ALA A 14 -11.10 -36.12 -3.88
N ASP A 15 -12.17 -35.44 -3.44
CA ASP A 15 -12.80 -34.34 -4.19
C ASP A 15 -13.01 -33.04 -3.39
N LYS A 16 -12.29 -32.82 -2.29
CA LYS A 16 -12.17 -31.48 -1.70
C LYS A 16 -10.90 -30.82 -2.21
N SER A 17 -11.01 -30.21 -3.39
CA SER A 17 -10.03 -29.21 -3.80
C SER A 17 -10.11 -28.05 -2.81
N THR A 18 -9.05 -27.87 -2.02
CA THR A 18 -8.83 -26.64 -1.27
C THR A 18 -8.58 -25.55 -2.31
N THR A 19 -9.64 -24.88 -2.77
CA THR A 19 -9.49 -23.68 -3.59
C THR A 19 -8.85 -22.62 -2.70
N HIS A 20 -7.53 -22.51 -2.76
CA HIS A 20 -6.83 -21.30 -2.36
C HIS A 20 -7.53 -20.16 -3.09
N GLY A 21 -8.24 -19.33 -2.32
CA GLY A 21 -9.03 -18.22 -2.83
C GLY A 21 -8.20 -17.47 -3.86
N THR A 22 -8.75 -17.39 -5.07
CA THR A 22 -8.17 -16.70 -6.22
C THR A 22 -7.60 -15.38 -5.73
N ALA A 23 -6.29 -15.20 -5.83
CA ALA A 23 -5.67 -13.92 -5.54
C ALA A 23 -6.48 -12.86 -6.31
N ALA A 24 -6.98 -11.85 -5.60
CA ALA A 24 -7.81 -10.82 -6.21
C ALA A 24 -7.10 -10.31 -7.47
N PRO A 25 -7.79 -10.25 -8.62
CA PRO A 25 -7.15 -9.84 -9.87
C PRO A 25 -6.55 -8.44 -9.66
N ARG A 26 -5.27 -8.27 -9.99
CA ARG A 26 -4.64 -6.95 -9.94
C ARG A 26 -5.39 -6.02 -10.88
N PRO A 27 -5.72 -4.79 -10.47
CA PRO A 27 -6.39 -3.83 -11.33
C PRO A 27 -5.57 -3.56 -12.60
N ALA A 28 -6.25 -3.38 -13.73
CA ALA A 28 -5.60 -3.01 -14.99
C ALA A 28 -4.89 -1.65 -14.84
N MET A 29 -3.68 -1.52 -15.37
CA MET A 29 -2.87 -0.30 -15.27
C MET A 29 -3.55 0.87 -15.99
N PRO A 30 -4.01 1.93 -15.29
CA PRO A 30 -4.61 3.09 -15.93
C PRO A 30 -3.54 3.90 -16.66
N GLY A 31 -3.85 4.41 -17.85
CA GLY A 31 -3.05 5.42 -18.51
C GLY A 31 -3.41 6.81 -17.97
N GLY A 32 -2.45 7.50 -17.33
CA GLY A 32 -2.48 8.97 -17.18
C GLY A 32 -2.38 9.55 -15.76
N GLY A 33 -1.67 10.69 -15.68
CA GLY A 33 -1.85 11.81 -14.74
C GLY A 33 -1.44 11.63 -13.29
N VAL A 34 -2.08 10.70 -12.57
CA VAL A 34 -2.06 10.68 -11.10
C VAL A 34 -1.40 9.42 -10.56
N LEU A 35 -0.50 9.61 -9.60
CA LEU A 35 0.13 8.55 -8.82
C LEU A 35 -0.28 8.68 -7.35
N TYR A 36 -1.13 7.77 -6.89
CA TYR A 36 -1.54 7.66 -5.50
C TYR A 36 -0.51 6.88 -4.70
N ILE A 37 -0.17 7.36 -3.51
CA ILE A 37 0.73 6.70 -2.58
C ILE A 37 -0.06 6.26 -1.36
N VAL A 38 -0.11 4.95 -1.15
CA VAL A 38 -0.80 4.32 -0.02
C VAL A 38 0.19 3.61 0.89
N GLY A 39 -0.23 3.39 2.13
CA GLY A 39 0.56 2.74 3.17
C GLY A 39 0.29 3.29 4.56
N LEU A 40 0.75 2.57 5.57
CA LEU A 40 0.55 2.96 6.96
C LEU A 40 1.21 4.30 7.29
N GLU A 41 0.76 4.91 8.38
CA GLU A 41 1.37 6.14 8.87
C GLU A 41 2.80 5.88 9.37
N GLY A 42 3.77 6.63 8.86
CA GLY A 42 5.20 6.40 9.14
C GLY A 42 5.93 5.51 8.13
N SER A 43 5.26 5.05 7.05
CA SER A 43 5.93 4.37 5.94
C SER A 43 6.76 5.30 5.03
N GLY A 44 6.80 6.60 5.32
CA GLY A 44 7.55 7.59 4.53
C GLY A 44 6.78 8.18 3.35
N LYS A 45 5.46 7.98 3.27
CA LYS A 45 4.60 8.47 2.15
C LYS A 45 4.87 9.92 1.76
N SER A 46 4.86 10.85 2.72
CA SER A 46 5.04 12.28 2.42
C SER A 46 6.41 12.58 1.80
N ALA A 47 7.48 11.95 2.31
CA ALA A 47 8.83 12.14 1.80
C ALA A 47 9.01 11.51 0.41
N VAL A 48 8.37 10.37 0.15
CA VAL A 48 8.36 9.75 -1.18
C VAL A 48 7.50 10.56 -2.15
N ALA A 49 6.34 11.06 -1.72
CA ALA A 49 5.44 11.90 -2.52
C ALA A 49 6.15 13.16 -3.01
N ALA A 50 6.79 13.88 -2.09
CA ALA A 50 7.56 15.08 -2.42
C ALA A 50 8.72 14.78 -3.39
N HIS A 51 9.44 13.68 -3.17
CA HIS A 51 10.54 13.27 -4.04
C HIS A 51 10.06 12.92 -5.45
N LEU A 52 8.99 12.15 -5.57
CA LEU A 52 8.40 11.79 -6.86
C LEU A 52 7.87 13.01 -7.59
N ALA A 53 7.17 13.90 -6.88
CA ALA A 53 6.64 15.13 -7.47
C ALA A 53 7.76 15.97 -8.10
N ALA A 54 8.85 16.21 -7.36
CA ALA A 54 10.00 16.94 -7.86
C ALA A 54 10.65 16.29 -9.10
N ASN A 55 10.82 14.97 -9.09
CA ASN A 55 11.52 14.25 -10.17
C ASN A 55 10.67 13.95 -11.41
N LEU A 56 9.35 14.06 -11.29
CA LEU A 56 8.39 13.86 -12.38
C LEU A 56 7.83 15.18 -12.92
N GLY A 57 8.21 16.32 -12.36
CA GLY A 57 7.61 17.62 -12.72
C GLY A 57 6.12 17.69 -12.36
N ALA A 58 5.74 17.00 -11.28
CA ALA A 58 4.38 16.86 -10.79
C ALA A 58 4.16 17.69 -9.52
N THR A 59 2.90 17.86 -9.13
CA THR A 59 2.55 18.48 -7.83
C THR A 59 2.24 17.40 -6.79
N ALA A 60 2.83 17.53 -5.59
CA ALA A 60 2.50 16.67 -4.46
C ALA A 60 1.25 17.20 -3.73
N HIS A 61 0.29 16.32 -3.47
CA HIS A 61 -0.91 16.61 -2.69
C HIS A 61 -1.04 15.59 -1.56
N ALA A 62 -1.59 16.02 -0.42
CA ALA A 62 -2.01 15.11 0.64
C ALA A 62 -3.52 15.25 0.82
N LEU A 63 -4.24 14.12 0.75
CA LEU A 63 -5.68 14.15 0.97
C LEU A 63 -6.01 14.29 2.47
N PRO A 64 -6.96 15.15 2.84
CA PRO A 64 -7.49 15.17 4.19
C PRO A 64 -8.36 13.94 4.45
N LEU A 65 -8.61 13.61 5.73
CA LEU A 65 -9.62 12.60 6.08
C LEU A 65 -11.03 13.11 5.81
N ASP A 66 -11.30 14.34 6.24
CA ASP A 66 -12.58 15.00 6.04
C ASP A 66 -12.58 15.74 4.70
N GLY A 67 -13.64 15.58 3.89
CA GLY A 67 -13.73 16.22 2.57
C GLY A 67 -12.77 15.63 1.52
N ALA A 68 -12.29 14.40 1.73
CA ALA A 68 -11.36 13.72 0.83
C ALA A 68 -11.86 13.67 -0.63
N ASP A 69 -13.16 13.46 -0.84
CA ASP A 69 -13.74 13.35 -2.18
C ASP A 69 -13.63 14.67 -2.96
N ALA A 70 -13.95 15.79 -2.31
CA ALA A 70 -13.86 17.12 -2.92
C ALA A 70 -12.40 17.53 -3.17
N ALA A 71 -11.49 17.19 -2.24
CA ALA A 71 -10.06 17.40 -2.43
C ALA A 71 -9.53 16.58 -3.62
N LEU A 72 -9.98 15.33 -3.76
CA LEU A 72 -9.62 14.48 -4.89
C LEU A 72 -10.17 15.04 -6.21
N ASP A 73 -11.41 15.53 -6.25
CA ASP A 73 -11.98 16.18 -7.44
C ASP A 73 -11.15 17.39 -7.89
N ALA A 74 -10.72 18.22 -6.94
CA ALA A 74 -9.86 19.37 -7.24
C ALA A 74 -8.51 18.95 -7.84
N VAL A 75 -7.88 17.89 -7.30
CA VAL A 75 -6.64 17.35 -7.86
C VAL A 75 -6.85 16.79 -9.26
N LEU A 76 -7.92 16.02 -9.48
CA LEU A 76 -8.22 15.44 -10.79
C LEU A 76 -8.50 16.53 -11.84
N ALA A 77 -9.24 17.58 -11.47
CA ALA A 77 -9.50 18.72 -12.34
C ALA A 77 -8.20 19.46 -12.72
N ALA A 78 -7.28 19.65 -11.76
CA ALA A 78 -5.98 20.26 -12.02
C ALA A 78 -5.07 19.39 -12.91
N ALA A 79 -5.11 18.07 -12.71
CA ALA A 79 -4.29 17.12 -13.46
C ALA A 79 -4.74 17.00 -14.94
N ALA A 80 -6.05 17.14 -15.21
CA ALA A 80 -6.60 17.16 -16.56
C ALA A 80 -6.04 18.31 -17.44
N GLY A 81 -5.50 19.36 -16.83
CA GLY A 81 -4.94 20.54 -17.48
C GLY A 81 -3.46 20.46 -17.89
N CYS A 82 -2.89 19.26 -18.05
CA CYS A 82 -1.49 18.96 -18.44
C CYS A 82 -0.46 18.82 -17.31
N SER A 83 -0.87 18.71 -16.03
CA SER A 83 0.06 18.49 -14.92
C SER A 83 -0.06 17.08 -14.34
N GLN A 84 1.06 16.41 -14.10
CA GLN A 84 1.05 15.16 -13.33
C GLN A 84 0.86 15.48 -11.84
N ALA A 85 0.18 14.59 -11.11
CA ALA A 85 -0.06 14.75 -9.68
C ALA A 85 0.42 13.51 -8.92
N VAL A 86 1.03 13.73 -7.76
CA VAL A 86 1.40 12.68 -6.81
C VAL A 86 0.59 12.89 -5.54
N VAL A 87 -0.21 11.91 -5.14
CA VAL A 87 -1.23 12.08 -4.10
C VAL A 87 -0.97 11.13 -2.95
N GLU A 88 -0.61 11.66 -1.78
CA GLU A 88 -0.60 10.90 -0.54
C GLU A 88 -2.04 10.64 -0.06
N VAL A 89 -2.35 9.36 0.17
CA VAL A 89 -3.67 8.92 0.62
C VAL A 89 -3.59 8.42 2.06
N PRO A 90 -4.34 9.00 3.01
CA PRO A 90 -4.51 8.43 4.33
C PRO A 90 -5.12 7.03 4.26
N HIS A 91 -4.49 6.07 4.93
CA HIS A 91 -4.93 4.66 4.90
C HIS A 91 -6.40 4.45 5.28
N LYS A 92 -6.94 5.27 6.19
CA LYS A 92 -8.34 5.19 6.62
C LYS A 92 -9.34 5.40 5.48
N LEU A 93 -9.00 6.19 4.46
CA LEU A 93 -9.88 6.41 3.30
C LEU A 93 -10.11 5.13 2.50
N LEU A 94 -9.14 4.20 2.52
CA LEU A 94 -9.27 2.94 1.81
C LEU A 94 -10.26 1.98 2.46
N ALA A 95 -10.81 2.26 3.64
CA ALA A 95 -11.93 1.48 4.17
C ALA A 95 -13.16 1.57 3.24
N SER A 96 -13.34 2.69 2.55
CA SER A 96 -14.43 2.88 1.57
C SER A 96 -14.09 2.21 0.24
N GLU A 97 -14.90 1.24 -0.17
CA GLU A 97 -14.76 0.60 -1.48
C GLU A 97 -14.98 1.59 -2.63
N ALA A 98 -15.97 2.48 -2.51
CA ALA A 98 -16.22 3.51 -3.51
C ALA A 98 -14.97 4.39 -3.74
N PHE A 99 -14.28 4.75 -2.65
CA PHE A 99 -13.04 5.53 -2.74
C PHE A 99 -11.91 4.74 -3.40
N ARG A 100 -11.73 3.45 -3.04
CA ARG A 100 -10.73 2.57 -3.68
C ARG A 100 -10.99 2.43 -5.18
N SER A 101 -12.24 2.18 -5.56
CA SER A 101 -12.64 2.02 -6.97
C SER A 101 -12.41 3.30 -7.76
N ARG A 102 -12.75 4.46 -7.19
CA ARG A 102 -12.50 5.76 -7.81
C ARG A 102 -11.00 6.01 -8.03
N MET A 103 -10.19 5.79 -7.00
CA MET A 103 -8.73 5.95 -7.06
C MET A 103 -8.11 5.05 -8.14
N ALA A 104 -8.52 3.78 -8.20
CA ALA A 104 -8.03 2.84 -9.21
C ALA A 104 -8.48 3.20 -10.63
N ALA A 105 -9.65 3.82 -10.79
CA ALA A 105 -10.13 4.27 -12.10
C ALA A 105 -9.42 5.53 -12.61
N SER A 106 -8.90 6.39 -11.71
CA SER A 106 -8.35 7.70 -12.07
C SER A 106 -6.83 7.81 -12.05
N GLY A 107 -6.11 6.75 -11.68
CA GLY A 107 -4.65 6.76 -11.68
C GLY A 107 -4.02 5.51 -11.08
N ARG A 108 -2.68 5.51 -11.02
CA ARG A 108 -1.90 4.38 -10.51
C ARG A 108 -1.73 4.46 -9.01
N VAL A 109 -1.68 3.31 -8.35
CA VAL A 109 -1.55 3.21 -6.89
C VAL A 109 -0.23 2.52 -6.54
N LEU A 110 0.65 3.26 -5.87
CA LEU A 110 1.90 2.78 -5.31
C LEU A 110 1.72 2.50 -3.81
N TYR A 111 1.84 1.24 -3.43
CA TYR A 111 1.85 0.83 -2.04
C TYR A 111 3.28 0.82 -1.47
N LEU A 112 3.53 1.67 -0.47
CA LEU A 112 4.74 1.63 0.35
C LEU A 112 4.55 0.65 1.51
N MET A 113 5.07 -0.55 1.32
CA MET A 113 4.99 -1.64 2.29
C MET A 113 6.13 -1.54 3.28
N ALA A 114 5.85 -1.03 4.48
CA ALA A 114 6.79 -1.03 5.59
C ALA A 114 6.33 -2.00 6.69
N GLY A 115 7.26 -2.77 7.20
CA GLY A 115 7.14 -3.56 8.40
C GLY A 115 6.87 -2.71 9.63
N VAL A 116 6.12 -3.29 10.56
CA VAL A 116 5.73 -2.65 11.82
C VAL A 116 6.96 -2.23 12.62
N GLU A 117 7.99 -3.08 12.66
CA GLU A 117 9.27 -2.82 13.33
C GLU A 117 9.97 -1.58 12.75
N ALA A 118 10.07 -1.49 11.43
CA ALA A 118 10.72 -0.35 10.75
C ALA A 118 9.97 0.96 11.00
N ILE A 119 8.63 0.93 11.01
CA ILE A 119 7.82 2.12 11.33
C ILE A 119 8.00 2.50 12.81
N ALA A 120 8.00 1.53 13.72
CA ALA A 120 8.12 1.78 15.14
C ALA A 120 9.48 2.40 15.48
N ALA A 121 10.57 1.82 14.97
CA ALA A 121 11.94 2.32 15.15
C ALA A 121 12.14 3.76 14.66
N ARG A 122 11.35 4.22 13.67
CA ARG A 122 11.40 5.62 13.17
C ARG A 122 10.67 6.61 14.05
N LYS A 123 9.74 6.16 14.89
CA LYS A 123 8.77 7.01 15.59
C LYS A 123 8.99 7.09 17.10
N THR A 124 9.77 6.20 17.69
CA THR A 124 9.93 6.12 19.15
C THR A 124 11.38 6.30 19.57
N GLY A 125 11.56 6.95 20.73
CA GLY A 125 12.87 7.08 21.36
C GLY A 125 13.10 6.07 22.50
N THR A 126 12.05 5.37 22.95
CA THR A 126 12.10 4.44 24.09
C THR A 126 11.53 3.05 23.77
N PRO A 127 12.03 1.96 24.39
CA PRO A 127 11.55 0.60 24.14
C PRO A 127 10.07 0.36 24.51
N GLU A 128 9.55 0.96 25.57
CA GLU A 128 8.17 0.76 26.03
C GLU A 128 7.14 1.40 25.09
N GLU A 129 7.45 2.58 24.57
CA GLU A 129 6.64 3.25 23.54
C GLU A 129 6.65 2.44 22.25
N GLU A 130 7.80 1.86 21.91
CA GLU A 130 7.98 1.02 20.74
C GLU A 130 7.07 -0.21 20.79
N ALA A 131 7.05 -0.93 21.92
CA ALA A 131 6.20 -2.13 22.08
C ALA A 131 4.71 -1.82 21.88
N ARG A 132 4.20 -0.75 22.51
CA ARG A 132 2.79 -0.32 22.34
C ARG A 132 2.49 0.14 20.91
N LEU A 133 3.44 0.83 20.29
CA LEU A 133 3.31 1.28 18.91
C LEU A 133 3.27 0.10 17.94
N ARG A 134 4.15 -0.90 18.12
CA ARG A 134 4.17 -2.13 17.32
C ARG A 134 2.84 -2.87 17.39
N GLU A 135 2.27 -3.03 18.57
CA GLU A 135 0.97 -3.68 18.72
C GLU A 135 -0.14 -2.94 17.94
N ARG A 136 -0.20 -1.61 18.09
CA ARG A 136 -1.17 -0.77 17.36
C ARG A 136 -0.98 -0.86 15.85
N LEU A 137 0.26 -0.75 15.38
CA LEU A 137 0.61 -0.83 13.95
C LEU A 137 0.33 -2.23 13.39
N GLY A 138 0.55 -3.28 14.16
CA GLY A 138 0.22 -4.66 13.80
C GLY A 138 -1.27 -4.81 13.51
N ARG A 139 -2.13 -4.32 14.42
CA ARG A 139 -3.59 -4.31 14.21
C ARG A 139 -3.99 -3.50 12.97
N GLN A 140 -3.39 -2.33 12.77
CA GLN A 140 -3.65 -1.51 11.58
C GLN A 140 -3.20 -2.21 10.30
N ARG A 141 -2.03 -2.85 10.30
CA ARG A 141 -1.53 -3.61 9.18
C ARG A 141 -2.50 -4.74 8.83
N THR A 142 -2.89 -5.57 9.79
CA THR A 142 -3.86 -6.65 9.55
C THR A 142 -5.17 -6.15 8.97
N ALA A 143 -5.67 -5.00 9.44
CA ALA A 143 -6.92 -4.42 8.96
C ALA A 143 -6.82 -3.83 7.54
N PHE A 144 -5.73 -3.13 7.22
CA PHE A 144 -5.62 -2.33 5.98
C PHE A 144 -4.75 -2.96 4.89
N GLU A 145 -3.85 -3.89 5.21
CA GLU A 145 -2.99 -4.56 4.22
C GLU A 145 -3.80 -5.25 3.11
N PRO A 146 -4.89 -6.00 3.40
CA PRO A 146 -5.74 -6.53 2.34
C PRO A 146 -6.31 -5.44 1.41
N LEU A 147 -6.64 -4.27 1.97
CA LEU A 147 -7.20 -3.15 1.22
C LEU A 147 -6.14 -2.47 0.34
N PHE A 148 -4.90 -2.35 0.83
CA PHE A 148 -3.76 -1.90 0.01
C PHE A 148 -3.53 -2.88 -1.15
N MET A 149 -3.53 -4.19 -0.86
CA MET A 149 -3.30 -5.25 -1.85
C MET A 149 -4.36 -5.28 -2.95
N GLN A 150 -5.62 -4.96 -2.62
CA GLN A 150 -6.72 -4.92 -3.59
C GLN A 150 -6.61 -3.78 -4.61
N CYS A 151 -6.01 -2.64 -4.23
CA CYS A 151 -5.96 -1.46 -5.10
C CYS A 151 -4.57 -1.16 -5.66
N LEU A 152 -3.52 -1.87 -5.22
CA LEU A 152 -2.16 -1.58 -5.68
C LEU A 152 -1.95 -1.94 -7.14
N HIS A 153 -1.16 -1.09 -7.79
CA HIS A 153 -0.60 -1.30 -9.11
C HIS A 153 0.91 -1.52 -9.02
N LEU A 154 1.56 -0.80 -8.10
CA LEU A 154 2.98 -0.82 -7.82
C LEU A 154 3.21 -1.09 -6.33
N LEU A 155 4.28 -1.80 -6.00
CA LEU A 155 4.68 -2.11 -4.62
C LEU A 155 6.13 -1.68 -4.42
N VAL A 156 6.45 -0.97 -3.34
CA VAL A 156 7.84 -0.70 -2.93
C VAL A 156 8.01 -1.08 -1.48
N MET A 157 9.11 -1.79 -1.19
CA MET A 157 9.47 -2.12 0.18
C MET A 157 10.03 -0.87 0.85
N ALA A 158 9.39 -0.45 1.94
CA ALA A 158 9.66 0.80 2.63
C ALA A 158 10.34 0.60 4.00
N ASP A 159 10.98 -0.56 4.20
CA ASP A 159 11.76 -0.89 5.40
C ASP A 159 13.16 -0.27 5.39
N GLY A 160 13.75 -0.13 4.20
CA GLY A 160 15.12 0.36 4.02
C GLY A 160 15.30 1.87 4.29
N PRO A 161 16.54 2.36 4.11
CA PRO A 161 16.85 3.78 4.16
C PRO A 161 16.01 4.60 3.16
N LEU A 162 15.58 5.80 3.57
CA LEU A 162 14.67 6.63 2.78
C LEU A 162 15.16 6.89 1.34
N ALA A 163 16.45 7.15 1.15
CA ALA A 163 17.01 7.40 -0.18
C ALA A 163 16.86 6.21 -1.13
N GLN A 164 17.00 4.98 -0.63
CA GLN A 164 16.82 3.77 -1.43
C GLN A 164 15.35 3.57 -1.79
N VAL A 165 14.45 3.77 -0.82
CA VAL A 165 13.00 3.70 -1.03
C VAL A 165 12.54 4.74 -2.06
N GLN A 166 13.07 5.96 -1.99
CA GLN A 166 12.79 7.03 -2.95
C GLN A 166 13.27 6.69 -4.36
N ALA A 167 14.49 6.14 -4.50
CA ALA A 167 15.03 5.71 -5.78
C ALA A 167 14.18 4.58 -6.41
N GLU A 168 13.84 3.55 -5.63
CA GLU A 168 13.00 2.44 -6.11
C GLU A 168 11.59 2.94 -6.49
N ALA A 169 10.98 3.81 -5.68
CA ALA A 169 9.69 4.40 -6.00
C ALA A 169 9.72 5.20 -7.31
N LEU A 170 10.79 5.95 -7.57
CA LEU A 170 10.95 6.72 -8.80
C LEU A 170 11.11 5.81 -10.02
N GLU A 171 11.90 4.75 -9.89
CA GLU A 171 12.05 3.75 -10.95
C GLU A 171 10.69 3.13 -11.30
N ARG A 172 9.95 2.65 -10.29
CA ARG A 172 8.62 2.04 -10.50
C ARG A 172 7.59 3.02 -11.05
N ALA A 173 7.66 4.29 -10.68
CA ALA A 173 6.75 5.32 -11.18
C ALA A 173 6.98 5.65 -12.67
N ARG A 174 8.18 5.39 -13.21
CA ARG A 174 8.52 5.65 -14.61
C ARG A 174 8.23 4.49 -15.56
N MET A 175 8.05 3.28 -15.03
CA MET A 175 7.56 2.12 -15.77
C MET A 175 6.10 2.29 -16.17
#